data_AF-A0A4Y2HJ93-F1
#
_entry.id   AF-A0A4Y2HJ93-F1
#
_cell.length_a   1.000
_cell.length_b   1.000
_cell.length_c   1.000
_cell.angle_alpha   90.00
_cell.angle_beta   90.00
_cell.angle_gamma   90.00
#
_symmetry.space_group_name_H-M   'P 1'
#
loop_
_entity.id
_entity.type
_entity.pdbx_description
1 polymer ?
#
loop_
_entity_poly.entity_id
_entity_poly.type
_entity_poly.pdbx_seq_one_letter_code
_entity_poly.pdbx_strand_id
1 'polypeptide(L)'
;MKCRCGQREKSVPCCKEFLCDIKCKKRRDCGRHNCNRKCCLGNCPPCEVPCGRTLNCGHHKCTSLCHPGPCYPCREMVNITCNCGSTKILVPCGRKKSAVPPRCSSDCK
;
A
#
# COMPACT_ATOMS: atom_id res chain seq x y z
N MET A 1 24.85 14.09 -28.92
CA MET A 1 23.47 13.56 -29.03
C MET A 1 22.75 13.76 -27.70
N LYS A 2 21.45 14.08 -27.74
CA LYS A 2 20.63 14.21 -26.53
C LYS A 2 20.18 12.81 -26.08
N CYS A 3 20.15 12.59 -24.78
CA CYS A 3 19.62 11.36 -24.23
C CYS A 3 18.18 11.14 -24.67
N ARG A 4 17.75 9.88 -24.77
CA ARG A 4 16.34 9.50 -24.92
C ARG A 4 15.42 10.22 -23.92
N CYS A 5 15.93 10.48 -22.71
CA CYS A 5 15.24 11.18 -21.64
C CYS A 5 15.19 12.73 -21.80
N GLY A 6 15.90 13.30 -22.78
CA GLY A 6 16.03 14.75 -23.01
C GLY A 6 16.86 15.53 -21.97
N GLN A 7 17.14 14.94 -20.81
CA GLN A 7 17.73 15.64 -19.66
C GLN A 7 19.26 15.78 -19.67
N ARG A 8 19.96 15.14 -20.62
CA ARG A 8 21.43 15.21 -20.67
C ARG A 8 21.92 15.11 -22.11
N GLU A 9 22.97 15.84 -22.41
CA GLU A 9 23.62 15.86 -23.71
C GLU A 9 25.07 15.37 -23.54
N LYS A 10 25.49 14.42 -24.38
CA LYS A 10 26.88 13.96 -24.41
C LYS A 10 27.28 13.56 -25.84
N SER A 11 28.56 13.66 -26.13
CA SER A 11 29.17 13.16 -27.35
C SER A 11 29.26 11.64 -27.25
N VAL A 12 28.40 10.93 -27.97
CA VAL A 12 28.42 9.46 -28.09
C VAL A 12 28.74 9.07 -29.53
N PRO A 13 29.50 7.98 -29.73
CA PRO A 13 29.80 7.47 -31.07
C PRO A 13 28.52 7.03 -31.79
N CYS A 14 28.52 7.20 -33.12
CA CYS A 14 27.36 7.21 -34.03
C CYS A 14 26.37 6.04 -33.90
N CYS A 15 26.79 4.87 -33.41
CA CYS A 15 25.96 3.65 -33.37
C CYS A 15 25.45 3.24 -31.97
N LYS A 16 25.54 4.08 -30.93
CA LYS A 16 25.07 3.72 -29.56
C LYS A 16 23.98 4.66 -29.05
N GLU A 17 22.81 4.10 -28.72
CA GLU A 17 21.75 4.83 -28.00
C GLU A 17 22.29 5.33 -26.65
N PHE A 18 22.23 6.63 -26.40
CA PHE A 18 22.62 7.21 -25.12
C PHE A 18 21.47 7.13 -24.12
N LEU A 19 21.56 6.20 -23.18
CA LEU A 19 20.68 6.10 -22.02
C LEU A 19 21.33 6.79 -20.81
N CYS A 20 20.63 7.75 -20.21
CA CYS A 20 21.09 8.49 -19.05
C CYS A 20 20.91 7.67 -17.77
N ASP A 21 21.90 7.58 -16.88
CA ASP A 21 21.74 6.94 -15.55
C ASP A 21 20.92 7.81 -14.56
N ILE A 22 20.29 8.87 -15.06
CA ILE A 22 19.49 9.81 -14.27
C ILE A 22 18.22 9.11 -13.80
N LYS A 23 18.05 9.07 -12.49
CA LYS A 23 16.82 8.60 -11.84
C LYS A 23 15.71 9.61 -12.04
N CYS A 24 14.56 9.14 -12.50
CA CYS A 24 13.37 9.97 -12.65
C CYS A 24 12.87 10.46 -11.28
N LYS A 25 12.85 11.78 -11.08
CA LYS A 25 12.32 12.43 -9.87
C LYS A 25 10.80 12.61 -9.88
N LYS A 26 10.11 12.25 -10.98
CA LYS A 26 8.66 12.38 -11.13
C LYS A 26 7.93 11.54 -10.08
N ARG A 27 6.87 12.11 -9.48
CA ARG A 27 5.94 11.37 -8.60
C ARG A 27 5.11 10.43 -9.46
N ARG A 28 5.00 9.17 -9.03
CA ARG A 28 4.10 8.18 -9.63
C ARG A 28 2.64 8.54 -9.35
N ASP A 29 1.71 7.90 -10.06
CA ASP A 29 0.26 8.10 -9.95
C ASP A 29 -0.30 7.85 -8.54
N CYS A 30 0.39 7.02 -7.75
CA CYS A 30 0.03 6.81 -6.35
C CYS A 30 0.32 8.04 -5.44
N GLY A 31 0.95 9.08 -5.97
CA GLY A 31 1.21 10.34 -5.28
C GLY A 31 2.26 10.28 -4.17
N ARG A 32 2.68 9.10 -3.69
CA ARG A 32 3.64 8.96 -2.57
C ARG A 32 5.03 8.48 -2.95
N HIS A 33 5.18 7.83 -4.10
CA HIS A 33 6.43 7.22 -4.49
C HIS A 33 7.03 7.91 -5.71
N ASN A 34 8.35 8.06 -5.71
CA ASN A 34 9.09 8.56 -6.87
C ASN A 34 9.36 7.40 -7.84
N CYS A 35 9.39 7.73 -9.13
CA CYS A 35 9.58 6.76 -10.19
C CYS A 35 10.93 6.03 -10.08
N ASN A 36 12.02 6.75 -9.78
CA ASN A 36 13.40 6.26 -9.62
C ASN A 36 13.99 5.47 -10.80
N ARG A 37 13.22 5.26 -11.87
CA ARG A 37 13.67 4.60 -13.10
C ARG A 37 14.76 5.41 -13.78
N LYS A 38 15.85 4.74 -14.17
CA LYS A 38 16.93 5.32 -14.98
C LYS A 38 16.42 5.62 -16.38
N CYS A 39 16.79 6.76 -16.95
CA CYS A 39 16.39 7.15 -18.31
C CYS A 39 14.87 7.06 -18.59
N CYS A 40 14.04 7.53 -17.66
CA CYS A 40 12.59 7.48 -17.82
C CYS A 40 12.07 8.48 -18.88
N LEU A 41 11.21 8.00 -19.79
CA LEU A 41 10.55 8.79 -20.85
C LEU A 41 9.26 9.49 -20.39
N GLY A 42 9.00 9.51 -19.08
CA GLY A 42 7.77 10.06 -18.50
C GLY A 42 6.62 9.07 -18.37
N ASN A 43 6.76 7.86 -18.91
CA ASN A 43 5.85 6.72 -18.74
C ASN A 43 6.32 5.86 -17.56
N CYS A 44 5.95 6.26 -16.34
CA CYS A 44 6.33 5.55 -15.13
C CYS A 44 5.35 4.41 -14.85
N PRO A 45 5.84 3.20 -14.50
CA PRO A 45 4.96 2.09 -14.16
C PRO A 45 4.18 2.36 -12.86
N PRO A 46 3.07 1.64 -12.65
CA PRO A 46 2.28 1.72 -11.43
C PRO A 46 3.12 1.36 -10.19
N CYS A 47 2.69 1.87 -9.03
CA CYS A 47 3.37 1.62 -7.77
C CYS A 47 3.13 0.19 -7.28
N GLU A 48 4.13 -0.68 -7.43
CA GLU A 48 4.15 -2.04 -6.84
C GLU A 48 4.51 -2.07 -5.34
N VAL A 49 4.67 -0.91 -4.72
CA VAL A 49 5.01 -0.80 -3.30
C VAL A 49 3.75 -1.05 -2.45
N PRO A 50 3.81 -1.81 -1.35
CA PRO A 50 2.69 -1.95 -0.44
C PRO A 50 2.29 -0.59 0.15
N CYS A 51 0.99 -0.37 0.34
CA CYS A 51 0.48 0.89 0.84
C CYS A 51 0.90 1.15 2.30
N GLY A 52 0.84 0.13 3.17
CA GLY A 52 1.31 0.18 4.56
C GLY A 52 0.56 1.13 5.49
N ARG A 53 -0.46 1.85 4.98
CA ARG A 53 -1.29 2.79 5.76
C ARG A 53 -2.12 2.04 6.79
N THR A 54 -2.26 2.58 7.99
CA THR A 54 -3.20 2.06 8.98
C THR A 54 -4.63 2.18 8.45
N LEU A 55 -5.36 1.07 8.43
CA LEU A 55 -6.75 1.00 8.02
C LEU A 55 -7.65 1.75 9.01
N ASN A 56 -8.89 2.00 8.61
CA ASN A 56 -9.90 2.65 9.46
C ASN A 56 -10.15 1.93 10.80
N CYS A 57 -9.79 0.65 10.93
CA CYS A 57 -9.87 -0.11 12.17
C CYS A 57 -8.78 0.22 13.20
N GLY A 58 -7.75 1.00 12.84
CA GLY A 58 -6.66 1.43 13.72
C GLY A 58 -5.63 0.35 14.10
N HIS A 59 -5.94 -0.93 13.88
CA HIS A 59 -5.07 -2.06 14.24
C HIS A 59 -4.37 -2.72 13.05
N HIS A 60 -4.96 -2.67 11.86
CA HIS A 60 -4.43 -3.36 10.69
C HIS A 60 -3.83 -2.38 9.70
N LYS A 61 -2.79 -2.84 9.00
CA LYS A 61 -2.13 -2.10 7.93
C LYS A 61 -2.69 -2.56 6.57
N CYS A 62 -2.79 -1.63 5.63
CA CYS A 62 -3.21 -1.92 4.27
C CYS A 62 -2.15 -2.80 3.60
N THR A 63 -2.53 -4.05 3.32
CA THR A 63 -1.71 -5.05 2.61
C THR A 63 -1.81 -4.92 1.08
N SER A 64 -2.73 -4.09 0.58
CA SER A 64 -2.86 -3.81 -0.85
C SER A 64 -1.70 -2.97 -1.38
N LEU A 65 -1.47 -3.08 -2.69
CA LEU A 65 -0.55 -2.21 -3.41
C LEU A 65 -0.93 -0.74 -3.26
N CYS A 66 0.05 0.14 -3.45
CA CYS A 66 -0.17 1.57 -3.35
C CYS A 66 -1.22 2.01 -4.37
N HIS A 67 -2.35 2.49 -3.87
CA HIS A 67 -3.49 2.89 -4.66
C HIS A 67 -3.70 4.42 -4.55
N PRO A 68 -4.27 5.06 -5.59
CA PRO A 68 -4.80 6.40 -5.47
C PRO A 68 -6.03 6.37 -4.53
N GLY A 69 -6.18 7.36 -3.66
CA GLY A 69 -7.36 7.49 -2.79
C GLY A 69 -7.30 6.79 -1.41
N PRO A 70 -8.47 6.60 -0.76
CA PRO A 70 -8.58 6.00 0.58
C PRO A 70 -8.36 4.48 0.55
N CYS A 71 -7.90 3.93 1.68
CA CYS A 71 -7.68 2.48 1.78
C CYS A 71 -8.99 1.70 1.86
N TYR A 72 -8.97 0.48 1.34
CA TYR A 72 -10.07 -0.47 1.48
C TYR A 72 -10.38 -0.73 2.96
N PRO A 73 -11.66 -1.00 3.30
CA PRO A 73 -12.03 -1.36 4.66
C PRO A 73 -11.32 -2.64 5.11
N CYS A 74 -11.08 -2.73 6.42
CA CYS A 74 -10.49 -3.91 7.03
C CYS A 74 -11.41 -5.14 6.88
N ARG A 75 -10.93 -6.16 6.16
CA ARG A 75 -11.62 -7.46 6.01
C ARG A 75 -11.26 -8.48 7.09
N GLU A 76 -10.33 -8.14 7.98
CA GLU A 76 -9.94 -9.02 9.09
C GLU A 76 -11.08 -9.21 10.09
N MET A 77 -11.32 -10.47 10.42
CA MET A 77 -12.20 -10.89 11.50
C MET A 77 -11.37 -11.11 12.76
N VAL A 78 -11.86 -10.62 13.89
CA VAL A 78 -11.24 -10.82 15.19
C VAL A 78 -12.13 -11.69 16.05
N ASN A 79 -11.50 -12.57 16.82
CA ASN A 79 -12.21 -13.32 17.83
C ASN A 79 -12.48 -12.43 19.04
N ILE A 80 -13.72 -12.40 19.50
CA ILE A 80 -14.07 -11.83 20.79
C ILE A 80 -14.61 -12.94 21.64
N THR A 81 -14.09 -13.01 22.86
CA THR A 81 -14.47 -14.01 23.84
C THR A 81 -15.47 -13.37 24.82
N CYS A 82 -16.45 -14.15 25.29
CA CYS A 82 -17.30 -13.73 26.40
C CYS A 82 -16.43 -13.45 27.65
N ASN A 83 -16.97 -12.69 28.61
CA ASN A 83 -16.28 -12.35 29.85
C ASN A 83 -15.79 -13.57 30.65
N CYS A 84 -16.42 -14.74 30.46
CA CYS A 84 -16.01 -15.99 31.10
C CYS A 84 -15.22 -16.97 30.22
N GLY A 85 -14.81 -16.59 29.00
CA GLY A 85 -13.96 -17.44 28.16
C GLY A 85 -14.69 -18.50 27.31
N SER A 86 -15.93 -18.86 27.66
CA SER A 86 -16.64 -20.03 27.11
C SER A 86 -17.13 -19.88 25.67
N THR A 87 -17.48 -18.66 25.23
CA THR A 87 -18.03 -18.41 23.89
C THR A 87 -17.08 -17.51 23.11
N LYS A 88 -16.71 -17.92 21.89
CA LYS A 88 -15.86 -17.16 20.96
C LYS A 88 -16.66 -16.84 19.71
N ILE A 89 -16.73 -15.57 19.33
CA ILE A 89 -17.38 -15.14 18.08
C ILE A 89 -16.39 -14.42 17.18
N LEU A 90 -16.55 -14.59 15.87
CA LEU A 90 -15.81 -13.85 14.86
C LEU A 90 -16.57 -12.58 14.51
N VAL A 91 -15.97 -11.41 14.74
CA VAL A 91 -16.55 -10.12 14.35
C VAL A 91 -15.60 -9.33 13.47
N PRO A 92 -16.09 -8.50 12.55
CA PRO A 92 -15.23 -7.65 11.72
C PRO A 92 -14.48 -6.62 12.59
N CYS A 93 -13.15 -6.54 12.42
CA CYS A 93 -12.26 -5.69 13.22
C CYS A 93 -12.68 -4.20 13.26
N GLY A 94 -13.33 -3.70 12.21
CA GLY A 94 -13.79 -2.31 12.13
C GLY A 94 -14.80 -1.91 13.22
N ARG A 95 -15.41 -2.88 13.92
CA ARG A 95 -16.39 -2.63 15.01
C ARG A 95 -15.82 -2.81 16.42
N LYS A 96 -14.50 -2.93 16.62
CA LYS A 96 -13.92 -3.19 17.97
C LYS A 96 -14.34 -2.19 19.05
N LYS A 97 -14.66 -0.93 18.71
CA LYS A 97 -15.14 0.06 19.71
C LYS A 97 -16.59 -0.14 20.16
N SER A 98 -17.36 -0.95 19.46
CA SER A 98 -18.79 -1.18 19.72
C SER A 98 -19.16 -2.66 19.74
N ALA A 99 -18.17 -3.55 19.63
CA ALA A 99 -18.38 -4.98 19.70
C ALA A 99 -18.54 -5.36 21.18
N VAL A 100 -19.77 -5.22 21.66
CA VAL A 100 -20.19 -5.75 22.96
C VAL A 100 -19.84 -7.24 22.95
N PRO A 101 -19.09 -7.75 23.95
CA PRO A 101 -18.84 -9.18 24.05
C PRO A 101 -20.18 -9.93 24.02
N PRO A 102 -20.29 -11.03 23.26
CA PRO A 102 -21.55 -11.77 23.18
C PRO A 102 -21.97 -12.19 24.58
N ARG A 103 -23.29 -12.22 24.85
CA ARG A 103 -23.79 -12.86 26.07
C ARG A 103 -23.39 -14.33 26.03
N CYS A 104 -22.87 -14.84 27.14
CA CYS A 104 -22.40 -16.21 27.19
C CYS A 104 -23.58 -17.16 26.97
N SER A 105 -23.44 -18.12 26.07
CA SER A 105 -24.53 -19.04 25.67
C SER A 105 -24.72 -20.20 26.64
N SER A 106 -23.84 -20.35 27.62
CA SER A 106 -23.88 -21.36 28.68
C SER A 106 -23.39 -20.74 29.98
N ASP A 107 -23.92 -21.24 31.10
CA ASP A 107 -23.62 -20.80 32.47
C ASP A 107 -22.09 -20.73 32.67
N CYS A 108 -21.59 -19.53 32.94
CA CYS A 108 -20.18 -19.32 33.21
C CYS A 108 -19.85 -19.91 34.57
N LYS A 109 -19.11 -21.02 34.59
CA LYS A 109 -18.56 -21.61 35.81
C LYS A 109 -17.42 -20.79 36.40
#